data_AF-A0A2E1M643-F1
#
_entry.id   AF-A0A2E1M643-F1
#
_cell.length_a   1.000
_cell.length_b   1.000
_cell.length_c   1.000
_cell.angle_alpha   90.00
_cell.angle_beta   90.00
_cell.angle_gamma   90.00
#
_symmetry.space_group_name_H-M   'P 1'
#
loop_
_entity.id
_entity.type
_entity.pdbx_description
1 polymer ?
#
loop_
_entity_poly.entity_id
_entity_poly.type
_entity_poly.pdbx_seq_one_letter_code
_entity_poly.pdbx_strand_id
1 'polypeptide(L)'
;MADLQKSTDLQVHFLPWAFRNRIFAHTPHRRIRPKHEHKLSHRLRNSHGLLVKFLTEGIHMTLHLALIAKTFPTESNELDKTLKIAKEKGGEVALLPECPAQTWIAATKNISDTDAEPMGGPREPRQAAAARSAEIALLGGSIEICKEGNRLNTAVFWDSKGNEKLRYSKMHIPDEPGFREAAHYNPSRARIRCTEHAGWRIGGQICSDNQRPTGCQMLAALGCDLILNPRATEETFLERWITIWRANAITTGCWIASVNRPEPESGVPLGGPSVLIDPFGKVQMSDDPLTVVSLERQRVLDARRSYPGYLAIPSDAYANLWKEIPPRQPWPEGASV
;
A
#
# COMPACT_ATOMS: atom_id res chain seq x y z
N MET A 1 -1.55 -34.52 -44.70
CA MET A 1 -2.56 -33.61 -45.27
C MET A 1 -2.27 -32.24 -44.68
N ALA A 2 -1.50 -31.45 -45.40
CA ALA A 2 -1.97 -30.31 -46.20
C ALA A 2 -2.39 -29.15 -45.28
N ASP A 3 -1.47 -28.23 -44.98
CA ASP A 3 -1.28 -26.94 -45.67
C ASP A 3 -2.45 -25.98 -45.48
N LEU A 4 -2.17 -24.81 -44.88
CA LEU A 4 -2.53 -23.50 -45.43
C LEU A 4 -2.14 -22.38 -44.46
N GLN A 5 -1.03 -21.71 -44.80
CA GLN A 5 -0.83 -20.29 -44.56
C GLN A 5 -1.98 -19.48 -45.15
N LYS A 6 -2.37 -18.38 -44.50
CA LYS A 6 -2.68 -17.12 -45.19
C LYS A 6 -2.59 -15.93 -44.25
N SER A 7 -1.81 -14.98 -44.73
CA SER A 7 -1.57 -13.61 -44.27
C SER A 7 -2.84 -12.75 -44.27
N THR A 8 -2.81 -11.66 -43.51
CA THR A 8 -3.27 -10.35 -44.01
C THR A 8 -2.67 -9.24 -43.14
N ASP A 9 -1.74 -8.51 -43.76
CA ASP A 9 -1.25 -7.20 -43.33
C ASP A 9 -2.40 -6.18 -43.32
N LEU A 10 -2.44 -5.35 -42.28
CA LEU A 10 -3.15 -4.07 -42.33
C LEU A 10 -2.18 -2.97 -41.86
N GLN A 11 -1.45 -2.44 -42.84
CA GLN A 11 -0.78 -1.15 -42.75
C GLN A 11 -1.83 -0.04 -42.64
N VAL A 12 -1.72 0.81 -41.64
CA VAL A 12 -2.46 2.08 -41.59
C VAL A 12 -1.46 3.21 -41.86
N HIS A 13 -1.65 3.86 -43.00
CA HIS A 13 -0.86 4.96 -43.51
C HIS A 13 -0.98 6.22 -42.65
N PHE A 14 0.17 6.83 -42.33
CA PHE A 14 0.34 8.25 -42.02
C PHE A 14 0.14 9.09 -43.29
N LEU A 15 -0.52 10.26 -43.19
CA LEU A 15 -0.36 11.44 -44.08
C LEU A 15 -0.96 12.70 -43.36
N PRO A 16 -0.58 13.95 -43.72
CA PRO A 16 -0.04 14.92 -42.76
C PRO A 16 -0.75 16.28 -42.73
N TRP A 17 -0.28 17.10 -41.79
CA TRP A 17 -0.57 18.51 -41.53
C TRP A 17 -0.22 19.45 -42.71
N ALA A 18 -1.19 20.23 -43.21
CA ALA A 18 -1.05 21.61 -43.73
C ALA A 18 -2.34 22.10 -44.43
N PHE A 19 -2.94 23.22 -44.01
CA PHE A 19 -2.95 24.46 -44.81
C PHE A 19 -3.64 25.63 -44.08
N ARG A 20 -3.07 26.81 -44.33
CA ARG A 20 -3.27 28.12 -43.72
C ARG A 20 -4.43 28.93 -44.32
N ASN A 21 -4.93 29.85 -43.50
CA ASN A 21 -5.33 31.26 -43.75
C ASN A 21 -5.97 31.67 -45.10
N ARG A 22 -7.19 32.22 -44.99
CA ARG A 22 -7.68 33.48 -45.60
C ARG A 22 -9.05 33.75 -44.95
N ILE A 23 -9.37 34.92 -44.41
CA ILE A 23 -9.90 36.08 -45.14
C ILE A 23 -9.80 37.32 -44.22
N PHE A 24 -9.26 38.42 -44.75
CA PHE A 24 -9.47 39.80 -44.26
C PHE A 24 -10.25 40.57 -45.35
N ALA A 25 -11.31 41.26 -44.97
CA ALA A 25 -11.91 42.40 -45.69
C ALA A 25 -12.66 43.26 -44.64
N HIS A 26 -12.09 44.39 -44.20
CA HIS A 26 -12.60 45.77 -44.40
C HIS A 26 -14.10 45.93 -44.07
N THR A 27 -14.54 46.68 -43.04
CA THR A 27 -14.53 48.17 -42.87
C THR A 27 -15.23 48.52 -41.51
N PRO A 28 -15.44 49.79 -41.08
CA PRO A 28 -14.55 50.86 -40.60
C PRO A 28 -14.57 51.07 -39.06
N HIS A 29 -13.66 51.93 -38.61
CA HIS A 29 -13.46 52.42 -37.24
C HIS A 29 -14.73 52.85 -36.48
N ARG A 30 -14.95 52.23 -35.31
CA ARG A 30 -15.64 52.85 -34.17
C ARG A 30 -14.71 52.79 -32.96
N ARG A 31 -14.28 53.94 -32.46
CA ARG A 31 -13.52 54.06 -31.19
C ARG A 31 -14.39 53.52 -30.04
N ILE A 32 -14.12 52.29 -29.61
CA ILE A 32 -14.65 51.74 -28.37
C ILE A 32 -13.55 51.89 -27.31
N ARG A 33 -13.87 52.61 -26.23
CA ARG A 33 -13.01 52.80 -25.05
C ARG A 33 -12.67 51.42 -24.43
N PRO A 34 -11.43 51.16 -23.99
CA PRO A 34 -11.09 49.86 -23.42
C PRO A 34 -11.69 49.74 -22.02
N LYS A 35 -12.65 48.82 -21.86
CA LYS A 35 -13.18 48.40 -20.55
C LYS A 35 -13.09 46.87 -20.38
N HIS A 36 -12.07 46.20 -20.95
CA HIS A 36 -11.96 44.74 -20.83
C HIS A 36 -10.54 44.15 -20.73
N GLU A 37 -9.53 44.88 -20.25
CA GLU A 37 -8.21 44.27 -20.00
C GLU A 37 -8.13 43.47 -18.68
N HIS A 38 -9.03 43.70 -17.72
CA HIS A 38 -9.03 42.97 -16.44
C HIS A 38 -9.71 41.58 -16.46
N LYS A 39 -10.43 41.20 -17.53
CA LYS A 39 -11.10 39.88 -17.62
C LYS A 39 -10.30 38.79 -18.34
N LEU A 40 -9.32 39.17 -19.18
CA LEU A 40 -8.46 38.21 -19.88
C LEU A 40 -7.34 37.66 -18.98
N SER A 41 -6.77 38.49 -18.10
CA SER A 41 -5.73 38.04 -17.15
C SER A 41 -6.26 37.05 -16.11
N HIS A 42 -7.52 37.18 -15.71
CA HIS A 42 -8.16 36.25 -14.74
C HIS A 42 -8.51 34.90 -15.37
N ARG A 43 -8.95 34.88 -16.63
CA ARG A 43 -9.22 33.62 -17.37
C ARG A 43 -7.93 32.87 -17.72
N LEU A 44 -6.87 33.58 -18.11
CA LEU A 44 -5.56 32.98 -18.39
C LEU A 44 -4.88 32.44 -17.13
N ARG A 45 -4.99 33.13 -15.98
CA ARG A 45 -4.51 32.61 -14.68
C ARG A 45 -5.30 31.39 -14.20
N ASN A 46 -6.62 31.37 -14.40
CA ASN A 46 -7.44 30.20 -14.05
C ASN A 46 -7.14 29.00 -14.95
N SER A 47 -6.91 29.19 -16.26
CA SER A 47 -6.52 28.10 -17.16
C SER A 47 -5.10 27.58 -16.87
N HIS A 48 -4.17 28.44 -16.49
CA HIS A 48 -2.82 27.99 -16.09
C HIS A 48 -2.86 27.23 -14.76
N GLY A 49 -3.65 27.69 -13.78
CA GLY A 49 -3.88 26.98 -12.52
C GLY A 49 -4.60 25.64 -12.72
N LEU A 50 -5.57 25.56 -13.65
CA LEU A 50 -6.23 24.32 -14.00
C LEU A 50 -5.28 23.36 -14.73
N LEU A 51 -4.47 23.86 -15.65
CA LEU A 51 -3.51 23.05 -16.42
C LEU A 51 -2.39 22.54 -15.52
N VAL A 52 -1.83 23.38 -14.64
CA VAL A 52 -0.85 22.96 -13.63
C VAL A 52 -1.48 21.96 -12.68
N LYS A 53 -2.71 22.18 -12.19
CA LYS A 53 -3.43 21.23 -11.36
C LYS A 53 -3.68 19.90 -12.07
N PHE A 54 -4.12 19.90 -13.32
CA PHE A 54 -4.31 18.69 -14.15
C PHE A 54 -2.99 17.96 -14.43
N LEU A 55 -1.90 18.70 -14.68
CA LEU A 55 -0.57 18.12 -14.90
C LEU A 55 -0.01 17.55 -13.59
N THR A 56 -0.14 18.24 -12.46
CA THR A 56 0.28 17.75 -11.14
C THR A 56 -0.60 16.62 -10.61
N GLU A 57 -1.92 16.68 -10.80
CA GLU A 57 -2.83 15.59 -10.44
C GLU A 57 -2.62 14.38 -11.34
N GLY A 58 -2.38 14.60 -12.65
CA GLY A 58 -2.06 13.54 -13.61
C GLY A 58 -0.75 12.80 -13.32
N ILE A 59 0.28 13.50 -12.82
CA ILE A 59 1.57 12.90 -12.39
C ILE A 59 1.39 12.00 -11.15
N HIS A 60 0.42 12.29 -10.29
CA HIS A 60 0.16 11.51 -9.06
C HIS A 60 -0.92 10.43 -9.21
N MET A 61 -1.37 10.15 -10.44
CA MET A 61 -2.33 9.08 -10.70
C MET A 61 -1.72 7.68 -10.70
N THR A 62 -0.41 7.57 -10.90
CA THR A 62 0.30 6.29 -10.87
C THR A 62 1.32 6.29 -9.75
N LEU A 63 1.41 5.18 -9.02
CA LEU A 63 2.43 4.93 -8.00
C LEU A 63 3.18 3.64 -8.33
N HIS A 64 4.51 3.69 -8.35
CA HIS A 64 5.34 2.49 -8.51
C HIS A 64 5.72 1.92 -7.14
N LEU A 65 5.18 0.76 -6.81
CA LEU A 65 5.41 0.06 -5.54
C LEU A 65 6.41 -1.07 -5.75
N ALA A 66 7.50 -1.07 -5.00
CA ALA A 66 8.45 -2.18 -4.92
C ALA A 66 8.03 -3.16 -3.82
N LEU A 67 7.70 -4.39 -4.23
CA LEU A 67 7.41 -5.52 -3.35
C LEU A 67 8.72 -6.29 -3.15
N ILE A 68 9.24 -6.33 -1.92
CA ILE A 68 10.57 -6.90 -1.63
C ILE A 68 10.42 -8.09 -0.67
N ALA A 69 10.35 -9.31 -1.20
CA ALA A 69 10.33 -10.54 -0.41
C ALA A 69 11.75 -10.89 0.06
N LYS A 70 12.32 -10.09 0.96
CA LYS A 70 13.65 -10.31 1.57
C LYS A 70 13.66 -9.79 3.01
N THR A 71 14.45 -10.44 3.86
CA THR A 71 14.77 -9.97 5.22
C THR A 71 16.19 -9.42 5.28
N PHE A 72 16.44 -8.51 6.22
CA PHE A 72 17.65 -7.69 6.31
C PHE A 72 18.11 -7.57 7.77
N PRO A 73 18.84 -8.57 8.31
CA PRO A 73 19.42 -8.46 9.64
C PRO A 73 20.24 -7.17 9.80
N THR A 74 20.19 -6.54 10.97
CA THR A 74 20.72 -5.18 11.23
C THR A 74 22.16 -4.96 10.76
N GLU A 75 23.01 -5.97 10.90
CA GLU A 75 24.44 -5.92 10.52
C GLU A 75 24.69 -5.88 9.00
N SER A 76 23.66 -6.08 8.19
CA SER A 76 23.77 -6.18 6.73
C SER A 76 23.61 -4.84 6.02
N ASN A 77 24.41 -4.62 4.97
CA ASN A 77 24.22 -3.50 4.03
C ASN A 77 23.31 -3.84 2.84
N GLU A 78 22.71 -5.04 2.83
CA GLU A 78 21.87 -5.50 1.73
C GLU A 78 20.57 -4.71 1.59
N LEU A 79 20.10 -4.06 2.67
CA LEU A 79 18.91 -3.21 2.62
C LEU A 79 19.12 -2.03 1.68
N ASP A 80 20.19 -1.24 1.84
CA ASP A 80 20.47 -0.05 1.02
C ASP A 80 20.65 -0.45 -0.44
N LYS A 81 21.40 -1.53 -0.70
CA LYS A 81 21.59 -2.05 -2.06
C LYS A 81 20.25 -2.44 -2.69
N THR A 82 19.41 -3.16 -1.95
CA THR A 82 18.11 -3.61 -2.46
C THR A 82 17.16 -2.44 -2.71
N LEU A 83 17.11 -1.45 -1.81
CA LEU A 83 16.31 -0.23 -2.00
C LEU A 83 16.82 0.63 -3.16
N LYS A 84 18.14 0.70 -3.36
CA LYS A 84 18.72 1.39 -4.52
C LYS A 84 18.34 0.70 -5.83
N ILE A 85 18.42 -0.63 -5.88
CA ILE A 85 17.95 -1.41 -7.04
C ILE A 85 16.45 -1.19 -7.28
N ALA A 86 15.64 -1.17 -6.22
CA ALA A 86 14.20 -0.87 -6.33
C ALA A 86 13.97 0.51 -6.95
N LYS A 87 14.72 1.52 -6.50
CA LYS A 87 14.67 2.89 -7.02
C LYS A 87 15.09 2.97 -8.50
N GLU A 88 16.18 2.30 -8.86
CA GLU A 88 16.69 2.23 -10.24
C GLU A 88 15.68 1.56 -11.19
N LYS A 89 14.89 0.60 -10.69
CA LYS A 89 13.75 0.00 -11.40
C LYS A 89 12.49 0.88 -11.41
N GLY A 90 12.55 2.10 -10.89
CA GLY A 90 11.44 3.06 -10.87
C GLY A 90 10.57 3.03 -9.63
N GLY A 91 10.90 2.27 -8.59
CA GLY A 91 10.14 2.21 -7.34
C GLY A 91 10.12 3.55 -6.59
N GLU A 92 8.96 3.93 -6.09
CA GLU A 92 8.73 5.17 -5.32
C GLU A 92 8.46 4.86 -3.84
N VAL A 93 7.78 3.75 -3.58
CA VAL A 93 7.53 3.18 -2.25
C VAL A 93 8.02 1.74 -2.25
N ALA A 94 8.67 1.30 -1.18
CA ALA A 94 9.07 -0.08 -0.96
C ALA A 94 8.29 -0.69 0.21
N LEU A 95 7.84 -1.93 0.05
CA LEU A 95 7.21 -2.74 1.09
C LEU A 95 8.10 -3.94 1.41
N LEU A 96 8.51 -4.03 2.67
CA LEU A 96 9.23 -5.20 3.20
C LEU A 96 8.27 -6.22 3.84
N PRO A 97 8.73 -7.44 4.14
CA PRO A 97 7.98 -8.42 4.92
C PRO A 97 7.80 -8.01 6.38
N GLU A 98 7.04 -8.80 7.13
CA GLU A 98 6.90 -8.62 8.58
C GLU A 98 8.20 -8.89 9.32
N CYS A 99 8.52 -8.04 10.31
CA CYS A 99 9.74 -8.11 11.12
C CYS A 99 11.01 -8.28 10.26
N PRO A 100 11.24 -7.42 9.25
CA PRO A 100 12.26 -7.67 8.23
C PRO A 100 13.68 -7.64 8.79
N ALA A 101 13.92 -6.98 9.93
CA ALA A 101 15.24 -6.79 10.50
C ALA A 101 15.72 -7.90 11.47
N GLN A 102 14.95 -8.97 11.61
CA GLN A 102 15.21 -10.04 12.57
C GLN A 102 14.74 -11.39 12.07
N THR A 103 15.17 -12.45 12.75
CA THR A 103 14.72 -13.81 12.45
C THR A 103 13.27 -14.03 12.87
N TRP A 104 12.63 -15.07 12.36
CA TRP A 104 11.29 -15.47 12.79
C TRP A 104 11.33 -16.13 14.17
N ILE A 105 11.34 -15.29 15.20
CA ILE A 105 11.40 -15.70 16.62
C ILE A 105 10.09 -16.36 17.09
N ALA A 106 8.97 -16.00 16.46
CA ALA A 106 7.64 -16.46 16.84
C ALA A 106 7.36 -17.92 16.44
N ALA A 107 8.35 -18.64 15.89
CA ALA A 107 8.29 -20.09 15.76
C ALA A 107 8.12 -20.81 17.12
N THR A 108 8.65 -20.22 18.20
CA THR A 108 8.60 -20.78 19.56
C THR A 108 8.13 -19.74 20.58
N LYS A 109 7.91 -20.15 21.83
CA LYS A 109 7.62 -19.25 22.96
C LYS A 109 8.88 -18.71 23.65
N ASN A 110 10.07 -19.03 23.15
CA ASN A 110 11.32 -18.65 23.78
C ASN A 110 11.62 -17.18 23.46
N ILE A 111 11.57 -16.33 24.48
CA ILE A 111 11.79 -14.89 24.37
C ILE A 111 13.28 -14.60 24.63
N SER A 112 13.89 -13.76 23.79
CA SER A 112 15.21 -13.16 24.00
C SER A 112 15.11 -11.64 24.22
N ASP A 113 16.11 -11.07 24.88
CA ASP A 113 16.25 -9.62 25.04
C ASP A 113 16.64 -8.93 23.73
N THR A 114 17.22 -9.67 22.78
CA THR A 114 17.58 -9.16 21.45
C THR A 114 16.40 -9.11 20.49
N ASP A 115 15.25 -9.67 20.86
CA ASP A 115 14.08 -9.78 19.97
C ASP A 115 13.36 -8.44 19.79
N ALA A 116 13.46 -7.57 20.78
CA ALA A 116 12.78 -6.28 20.79
C ALA A 116 13.76 -5.17 21.16
N GLU A 117 13.56 -3.99 20.61
CA GLU A 117 14.36 -2.80 20.93
C GLU A 117 13.45 -1.72 21.51
N PRO A 118 13.94 -0.84 22.39
CA PRO A 118 13.19 0.38 22.72
C PRO A 118 12.80 1.13 21.44
N MET A 119 11.67 1.82 21.46
CA MET A 119 11.30 2.73 20.37
C MET A 119 12.45 3.70 20.05
N GLY A 120 12.82 3.83 18.78
CA GLY A 120 14.02 4.54 18.32
C GLY A 120 15.32 3.74 18.39
N GLY A 121 15.25 2.45 18.73
CA GLY A 121 16.37 1.52 18.74
C GLY A 121 16.99 1.29 17.36
N PRO A 122 18.18 0.69 17.28
CA PRO A 122 19.04 0.72 16.08
C PRO A 122 18.38 0.24 14.77
N ARG A 123 17.41 -0.67 14.80
CA ARG A 123 16.69 -1.13 13.60
C ARG A 123 15.90 -0.03 12.90
N GLU A 124 15.32 0.91 13.65
CA GLU A 124 14.49 1.98 13.06
C GLU A 124 15.33 3.05 12.35
N PRO A 125 16.33 3.71 12.98
CA PRO A 125 17.21 4.65 12.29
C PRO A 125 17.94 4.02 11.10
N ARG A 126 18.26 2.72 11.18
CA ARG A 126 18.88 1.99 10.08
C ARG A 126 17.99 1.93 8.84
N GLN A 127 16.71 1.55 9.02
CA GLN A 127 15.72 1.52 7.93
C GLN A 127 15.41 2.92 7.40
N ALA A 128 15.26 3.92 8.29
CA ALA A 128 15.06 5.30 7.91
C ALA A 128 16.24 5.88 7.11
N ALA A 129 17.49 5.56 7.51
CA ALA A 129 18.69 5.97 6.80
C ALA A 129 18.80 5.30 5.42
N ALA A 130 18.44 4.01 5.32
CA ALA A 130 18.43 3.30 4.04
C ALA A 130 17.40 3.90 3.07
N ALA A 131 16.18 4.20 3.55
CA ALA A 131 15.14 4.89 2.78
C ALA A 131 15.63 6.25 2.25
N ARG A 132 16.26 7.05 3.12
CA ARG A 132 16.86 8.34 2.75
C ARG A 132 17.99 8.18 1.72
N SER A 133 18.89 7.24 1.93
CA SER A 133 20.04 7.04 1.04
C SER A 133 19.66 6.54 -0.35
N ALA A 134 18.57 5.77 -0.45
CA ALA A 134 18.05 5.27 -1.72
C ALA A 134 16.97 6.18 -2.34
N GLU A 135 16.59 7.27 -1.67
CA GLU A 135 15.56 8.23 -2.12
C GLU A 135 14.22 7.55 -2.48
N ILE A 136 13.83 6.57 -1.67
CA ILE A 136 12.60 5.79 -1.81
C ILE A 136 11.86 5.75 -0.47
N ALA A 137 10.54 5.89 -0.47
CA ALA A 137 9.75 5.68 0.74
C ALA A 137 9.75 4.19 1.11
N LEU A 138 9.60 3.87 2.40
CA LEU A 138 9.74 2.52 2.91
C LEU A 138 8.70 2.23 3.97
N LEU A 139 7.92 1.16 3.80
CA LEU A 139 7.28 0.48 4.91
C LEU A 139 8.17 -0.70 5.35
N GLY A 140 8.75 -0.56 6.54
CA GLY A 140 9.46 -1.62 7.23
C GLY A 140 8.91 -1.80 8.64
N GLY A 141 9.71 -2.34 9.55
CA GLY A 141 9.25 -2.57 10.92
C GLY A 141 10.22 -3.36 11.79
N SER A 142 9.80 -3.58 13.03
CA SER A 142 10.52 -4.33 14.06
C SER A 142 9.60 -4.61 15.25
N ILE A 143 10.05 -5.43 16.20
CA ILE A 143 9.41 -5.50 17.51
C ILE A 143 10.01 -4.42 18.40
N GLU A 144 9.14 -3.63 19.01
CA GLU A 144 9.49 -2.48 19.83
C GLU A 144 9.01 -2.66 21.27
N ILE A 145 9.79 -2.17 22.22
CA ILE A 145 9.39 -2.01 23.62
C ILE A 145 8.85 -0.59 23.77
N CYS A 146 7.54 -0.47 24.02
CA CYS A 146 6.91 0.82 24.27
C CYS A 146 7.24 1.34 25.68
N LYS A 147 6.88 2.60 25.98
CA LYS A 147 7.22 3.26 27.26
C LYS A 147 6.65 2.53 28.48
N GLU A 148 5.52 1.85 28.30
CA GLU A 148 4.83 1.07 29.31
C GLU A 148 5.44 -0.33 29.51
N GLY A 149 6.51 -0.67 28.77
CA GLY A 149 7.23 -1.95 28.86
C GLY A 149 6.65 -3.07 27.99
N ASN A 150 5.53 -2.84 27.30
CA ASN A 150 4.95 -3.84 26.39
C ASN A 150 5.78 -3.97 25.11
N ARG A 151 5.91 -5.20 24.63
CA ARG A 151 6.49 -5.48 23.31
C ARG A 151 5.39 -5.37 22.25
N LEU A 152 5.65 -4.71 21.14
CA LEU A 152 4.71 -4.50 20.05
C LEU A 152 5.37 -4.83 18.71
N ASN A 153 4.70 -5.60 17.86
CA ASN A 153 5.10 -5.77 16.47
C ASN A 153 4.64 -4.53 15.69
N THR A 154 5.59 -3.70 15.24
CA THR A 154 5.32 -2.37 14.67
C THR A 154 5.84 -2.28 13.24
N ALA A 155 4.98 -1.76 12.36
CA ALA A 155 5.32 -1.30 11.03
C ALA A 155 5.42 0.22 11.02
N VAL A 156 6.45 0.74 10.36
CA VAL A 156 6.73 2.17 10.25
C VAL A 156 6.92 2.54 8.79
N PHE A 157 6.26 3.61 8.36
CA PHE A 157 6.42 4.20 7.05
C PHE A 157 7.33 5.42 7.14
N TRP A 158 8.47 5.35 6.45
CA TRP A 158 9.37 6.48 6.26
C TRP A 158 9.21 7.06 4.85
N ASP A 159 9.20 8.39 4.74
CA ASP A 159 9.30 9.05 3.43
C ASP A 159 10.72 8.88 2.83
N SER A 160 10.91 9.32 1.58
CA SER A 160 12.20 9.24 0.88
C SER A 160 13.30 10.12 1.49
N LYS A 161 13.00 10.90 2.54
CA LYS A 161 13.97 11.67 3.33
C LYS A 161 14.26 10.98 4.67
N GLY A 162 13.67 9.82 4.93
CA GLY A 162 13.80 9.07 6.18
C GLY A 162 12.96 9.62 7.33
N ASN A 163 11.99 10.50 7.08
CA ASN A 163 11.08 10.97 8.13
C ASN A 163 9.95 9.97 8.34
N GLU A 164 9.68 9.60 9.58
CA GLU A 164 8.48 8.82 9.93
C GLU A 164 7.20 9.59 9.58
N LYS A 165 6.28 8.92 8.90
CA LYS A 165 4.96 9.46 8.52
C LYS A 165 3.79 8.65 9.06
N LEU A 166 4.00 7.36 9.29
CA LEU A 166 2.99 6.45 9.83
C LEU A 166 3.68 5.43 10.73
N ARG A 167 3.04 5.11 11.85
CA ARG A 167 3.39 4.02 12.75
C ARG A 167 2.14 3.23 13.06
N TYR A 168 2.22 1.92 12.92
CA TYR A 168 1.12 1.01 13.19
C TYR A 168 1.65 -0.23 13.91
N SER A 169 1.03 -0.60 15.02
CA SER A 169 1.38 -1.83 15.75
C SER A 169 0.25 -2.85 15.66
N LYS A 170 0.62 -4.12 15.47
CA LYS A 170 -0.26 -5.26 15.22
C LYS A 170 -1.34 -5.39 16.30
N MET A 171 -2.59 -5.61 15.89
CA MET A 171 -3.73 -5.71 16.83
C MET A 171 -4.16 -7.15 17.07
N HIS A 172 -4.11 -7.98 16.04
CA HIS A 172 -4.57 -9.36 16.09
C HIS A 172 -3.37 -10.30 16.18
N ILE A 173 -3.11 -10.84 17.36
CA ILE A 173 -1.90 -11.64 17.63
C ILE A 173 -2.26 -13.14 17.60
N PRO A 174 -1.77 -13.92 16.62
CA PRO A 174 -1.89 -15.38 16.60
C PRO A 174 -1.18 -16.05 17.78
N ASP A 175 -1.68 -17.23 18.18
CA ASP A 175 -0.98 -18.16 19.08
C ASP A 175 -1.24 -19.59 18.64
N GLU A 176 -0.48 -20.05 17.66
CA GLU A 176 -0.54 -21.41 17.13
C GLU A 176 0.88 -21.96 16.86
N PRO A 177 1.07 -23.29 16.67
CA PRO A 177 2.38 -23.84 16.32
C PRO A 177 3.00 -23.11 15.12
N GLY A 178 4.27 -22.70 15.24
CA GLY A 178 4.96 -21.90 14.22
C GLY A 178 4.68 -20.39 14.26
N PHE A 179 3.62 -19.96 14.95
CA PHE A 179 3.16 -18.57 15.06
C PHE A 179 2.75 -18.23 16.50
N ARG A 180 3.66 -18.47 17.46
CA ARG A 180 3.53 -18.20 18.90
C ARG A 180 3.72 -16.72 19.25
N GLU A 181 3.14 -15.84 18.45
CA GLU A 181 3.36 -14.41 18.52
C GLU A 181 2.94 -13.79 19.86
N ALA A 182 1.88 -14.32 20.48
CA ALA A 182 1.38 -13.84 21.77
C ALA A 182 2.37 -13.99 22.94
N ALA A 183 3.41 -14.82 22.78
CA ALA A 183 4.52 -14.89 23.73
C ALA A 183 5.50 -13.72 23.56
N HIS A 184 5.60 -13.14 22.36
CA HIS A 184 6.64 -12.17 22.00
C HIS A 184 6.17 -10.72 22.06
N TYR A 185 4.90 -10.46 21.80
CA TYR A 185 4.35 -9.11 21.79
C TYR A 185 2.85 -9.06 22.11
N ASN A 186 2.44 -7.92 22.68
CA ASN A 186 1.10 -7.62 23.11
C ASN A 186 0.25 -7.06 21.95
N PRO A 187 -1.08 -7.26 21.97
CA PRO A 187 -1.97 -6.63 21.01
C PRO A 187 -2.00 -5.11 21.22
N SER A 188 -1.79 -4.36 20.13
CA SER A 188 -1.98 -2.92 20.13
C SER A 188 -3.45 -2.54 20.25
N ARG A 189 -3.70 -1.41 20.92
CA ARG A 189 -5.00 -0.70 20.91
C ARG A 189 -4.89 0.70 20.30
N ALA A 190 -3.79 0.96 19.59
CA ALA A 190 -3.52 2.26 18.99
C ALA A 190 -4.55 2.62 17.91
N ARG A 191 -4.74 3.91 17.67
CA ARG A 191 -5.64 4.40 16.62
C ARG A 191 -5.09 4.04 15.24
N ILE A 192 -5.95 3.47 14.38
CA ILE A 192 -5.67 3.28 12.94
C ILE A 192 -5.52 4.64 12.25
N ARG A 193 -4.49 4.80 11.41
CA ARG A 193 -4.16 6.05 10.72
C ARG A 193 -3.71 5.78 9.28
N CYS A 194 -3.78 6.82 8.45
CA CYS A 194 -3.18 6.87 7.12
C CYS A 194 -2.22 8.06 7.05
N THR A 195 -1.27 8.01 6.13
CA THR A 195 -0.44 9.16 5.74
C THR A 195 -0.65 9.50 4.27
N GLU A 196 -0.35 10.73 3.90
CA GLU A 196 -0.26 11.14 2.50
C GLU A 196 1.18 10.97 2.00
N HIS A 197 1.33 10.41 0.81
CA HIS A 197 2.60 10.29 0.10
C HIS A 197 2.35 10.34 -1.41
N ALA A 198 3.03 11.23 -2.13
CA ALA A 198 2.90 11.38 -3.59
C ALA A 198 1.45 11.47 -4.11
N GLY A 199 0.54 12.12 -3.36
CA GLY A 199 -0.88 12.24 -3.72
C GLY A 199 -1.75 11.02 -3.39
N TRP A 200 -1.18 9.98 -2.77
CA TRP A 200 -1.86 8.78 -2.30
C TRP A 200 -2.04 8.81 -0.78
N ARG A 201 -3.19 8.34 -0.30
CA ARG A 201 -3.35 7.99 1.12
C ARG A 201 -2.94 6.54 1.34
N ILE A 202 -1.94 6.33 2.19
CA ILE A 202 -1.36 5.02 2.46
C ILE A 202 -1.60 4.64 3.92
N GLY A 203 -2.07 3.42 4.13
CA GLY A 203 -2.25 2.79 5.44
C GLY A 203 -1.44 1.51 5.55
N GLY A 204 -1.23 1.04 6.78
CA GLY A 204 -0.53 -0.20 7.07
C GLY A 204 -1.34 -1.07 8.03
N GLN A 205 -1.33 -2.37 7.79
CA GLN A 205 -1.81 -3.41 8.71
C GLN A 205 -0.88 -4.61 8.60
N ILE A 206 -0.68 -5.37 9.67
CA ILE A 206 0.35 -6.40 9.70
C ILE A 206 -0.31 -7.78 9.68
N CYS A 207 0.00 -8.57 8.65
CA CYS A 207 -0.31 -10.00 8.59
C CYS A 207 -1.78 -10.32 8.94
N SER A 208 -2.02 -10.96 10.08
CA SER A 208 -3.34 -11.36 10.61
C SER A 208 -4.32 -10.20 10.77
N ASP A 209 -3.87 -8.94 10.86
CA ASP A 209 -4.75 -7.78 10.89
C ASP A 209 -5.61 -7.66 9.62
N ASN A 210 -5.06 -8.04 8.46
CA ASN A 210 -5.81 -8.06 7.21
C ASN A 210 -6.80 -9.24 7.12
N GLN A 211 -6.73 -10.22 8.02
CA GLN A 211 -7.75 -11.29 8.14
C GLN A 211 -9.02 -10.81 8.88
N ARG A 212 -9.04 -9.55 9.33
CA ARG A 212 -10.18 -8.90 9.97
C ARG A 212 -10.61 -7.68 9.15
N PRO A 213 -11.75 -7.75 8.44
CA PRO A 213 -12.18 -6.69 7.53
C PRO A 213 -12.31 -5.30 8.19
N THR A 214 -12.63 -5.25 9.48
CA THR A 214 -12.88 -4.00 10.22
C THR A 214 -11.72 -3.01 10.15
N GLY A 215 -10.47 -3.50 10.18
CA GLY A 215 -9.31 -2.61 10.08
C GLY A 215 -9.18 -1.98 8.69
N CYS A 216 -9.37 -2.78 7.63
CA CYS A 216 -9.38 -2.30 6.25
C CYS A 216 -10.51 -1.30 6.02
N GLN A 217 -11.70 -1.58 6.57
CA GLN A 217 -12.87 -0.69 6.50
C GLN A 217 -12.60 0.66 7.20
N MET A 218 -11.92 0.64 8.35
CA MET A 218 -11.53 1.87 9.03
C MET A 218 -10.50 2.68 8.24
N LEU A 219 -9.51 2.02 7.61
CA LEU A 219 -8.58 2.69 6.69
C LEU A 219 -9.34 3.31 5.50
N ALA A 220 -10.28 2.59 4.90
CA ALA A 220 -11.10 3.10 3.80
C ALA A 220 -11.92 4.33 4.21
N ALA A 221 -12.53 4.31 5.40
CA ALA A 221 -13.27 5.44 5.96
C ALA A 221 -12.38 6.68 6.21
N LEU A 222 -11.07 6.49 6.45
CA LEU A 222 -10.07 7.55 6.53
C LEU A 222 -9.59 8.04 5.14
N GLY A 223 -10.14 7.48 4.07
CA GLY A 223 -9.81 7.80 2.67
C GLY A 223 -8.57 7.10 2.14
N CYS A 224 -8.13 6.00 2.76
CA CYS A 224 -6.96 5.22 2.32
C CYS A 224 -7.11 4.74 0.87
N ASP A 225 -6.10 4.95 0.02
CA ASP A 225 -6.08 4.48 -1.37
C ASP A 225 -5.31 3.14 -1.49
N LEU A 226 -4.29 2.92 -0.64
CA LEU A 226 -3.42 1.74 -0.64
C LEU A 226 -3.17 1.23 0.79
N ILE A 227 -3.48 -0.04 1.03
CA ILE A 227 -3.19 -0.75 2.28
C ILE A 227 -1.97 -1.64 2.06
N LEU A 228 -0.90 -1.39 2.82
CA LEU A 228 0.31 -2.19 2.81
C LEU A 228 0.24 -3.26 3.92
N ASN A 229 0.52 -4.51 3.56
CA ASN A 229 0.39 -5.68 4.41
C ASN A 229 1.67 -6.53 4.47
N PRO A 230 2.69 -6.13 5.25
CA PRO A 230 3.81 -7.01 5.57
C PRO A 230 3.28 -8.26 6.29
N ARG A 231 3.77 -9.45 5.91
CA ARG A 231 3.33 -10.71 6.52
C ARG A 231 4.45 -11.73 6.69
N ALA A 232 4.20 -12.72 7.53
CA ALA A 232 4.94 -13.95 7.71
C ALA A 232 3.95 -15.11 7.81
N THR A 233 3.78 -15.89 6.75
CA THR A 233 2.86 -17.05 6.74
C THR A 233 3.42 -18.19 5.90
N GLU A 234 2.85 -19.38 6.09
CA GLU A 234 3.04 -20.50 5.17
C GLU A 234 2.37 -20.22 3.82
N GLU A 235 2.93 -20.80 2.75
CA GLU A 235 2.35 -20.73 1.42
C GLU A 235 1.03 -21.51 1.30
N THR A 236 0.89 -22.59 2.08
CA THR A 236 -0.31 -23.44 2.14
C THR A 236 -1.58 -22.65 2.52
N PHE A 237 -1.44 -21.52 3.21
CA PHE A 237 -2.56 -20.67 3.60
C PHE A 237 -2.95 -19.64 2.52
N LEU A 238 -2.18 -19.51 1.45
CA LEU A 238 -2.30 -18.41 0.49
C LEU A 238 -3.72 -18.23 -0.07
N GLU A 239 -4.40 -19.32 -0.45
CA GLU A 239 -5.75 -19.25 -1.03
C GLU A 239 -6.76 -18.62 -0.05
N ARG A 240 -6.73 -19.04 1.22
CA ARG A 240 -7.58 -18.48 2.28
C ARG A 240 -7.30 -16.99 2.47
N TRP A 241 -6.02 -16.61 2.47
CA TRP A 241 -5.60 -15.24 2.67
C TRP A 241 -6.02 -14.34 1.50
N ILE A 242 -5.79 -14.78 0.26
CA ILE A 242 -6.20 -14.07 -0.96
C ILE A 242 -7.72 -13.89 -0.97
N THR A 243 -8.50 -14.88 -0.55
CA THR A 243 -9.97 -14.76 -0.50
C THR A 243 -10.41 -13.57 0.34
N ILE A 244 -9.85 -13.43 1.54
CA ILE A 244 -10.21 -12.35 2.46
C ILE A 244 -9.65 -11.01 1.98
N TRP A 245 -8.42 -10.98 1.46
CA TRP A 245 -7.86 -9.75 0.92
C TRP A 245 -8.60 -9.26 -0.33
N ARG A 246 -9.05 -10.15 -1.21
CA ARG A 246 -9.89 -9.78 -2.36
C ARG A 246 -11.21 -9.18 -1.90
N ALA A 247 -11.86 -9.80 -0.90
CA ALA A 247 -13.07 -9.24 -0.32
C ALA A 247 -12.82 -7.85 0.31
N ASN A 248 -11.71 -7.68 1.03
CA ASN A 248 -11.33 -6.39 1.60
C ASN A 248 -11.09 -5.35 0.49
N ALA A 249 -10.34 -5.67 -0.56
CA ALA A 249 -10.07 -4.75 -1.66
C ALA A 249 -11.38 -4.28 -2.35
N ILE A 250 -12.27 -5.22 -2.67
CA ILE A 250 -13.57 -4.93 -3.28
C ILE A 250 -14.46 -4.08 -2.37
N THR A 251 -14.56 -4.44 -1.08
CA THR A 251 -15.47 -3.78 -0.13
C THR A 251 -14.95 -2.44 0.37
N THR A 252 -13.66 -2.15 0.22
CA THR A 252 -13.05 -0.87 0.61
C THR A 252 -12.75 0.04 -0.57
N GLY A 253 -12.67 -0.52 -1.78
CA GLY A 253 -12.17 0.17 -2.96
C GLY A 253 -10.67 0.50 -2.89
N CYS A 254 -9.93 -0.09 -1.95
CA CYS A 254 -8.50 0.13 -1.77
C CYS A 254 -7.67 -0.87 -2.59
N TRP A 255 -6.48 -0.46 -3.00
CA TRP A 255 -5.43 -1.42 -3.34
C TRP A 255 -4.97 -2.13 -2.06
N ILE A 256 -4.64 -3.42 -2.16
CA ILE A 256 -3.98 -4.18 -1.09
C ILE A 256 -2.70 -4.78 -1.66
N ALA A 257 -1.57 -4.45 -1.04
CA ALA A 257 -0.27 -5.02 -1.39
C ALA A 257 0.29 -5.77 -0.19
N SER A 258 0.70 -7.02 -0.39
CA SER A 258 1.25 -7.86 0.65
C SER A 258 2.57 -8.50 0.22
N VAL A 259 3.52 -8.53 1.13
CA VAL A 259 4.85 -9.12 0.94
C VAL A 259 5.11 -10.10 2.07
N ASN A 260 5.52 -11.32 1.73
CA ASN A 260 5.83 -12.36 2.71
C ASN A 260 7.30 -12.43 3.03
N ARG A 261 7.61 -13.03 4.19
CA ARG A 261 8.94 -13.58 4.45
C ARG A 261 9.21 -14.67 3.40
N PRO A 262 10.40 -14.68 2.77
CA PRO A 262 10.60 -15.41 1.52
C PRO A 262 10.84 -16.91 1.67
N GLU A 263 11.48 -17.32 2.76
CA GLU A 263 12.05 -18.67 2.90
C GLU A 263 11.64 -19.29 4.23
N PRO A 264 11.60 -20.63 4.30
CA PRO A 264 11.44 -21.35 5.55
C PRO A 264 12.47 -20.93 6.59
N GLU A 265 12.02 -20.74 7.83
CA GLU A 265 12.86 -20.19 8.88
C GLU A 265 12.42 -20.73 10.25
N SER A 266 13.38 -21.01 11.13
CA SER A 266 13.10 -21.47 12.50
C SER A 266 12.20 -22.71 12.56
N GLY A 267 12.26 -23.58 11.54
CA GLY A 267 11.41 -24.78 11.44
C GLY A 267 9.97 -24.52 11.00
N VAL A 268 9.65 -23.30 10.56
CA VAL A 268 8.32 -22.93 10.02
C VAL A 268 8.44 -22.81 8.50
N PRO A 269 7.52 -23.43 7.73
CA PRO A 269 7.56 -23.39 6.26
C PRO A 269 6.98 -22.07 5.73
N LEU A 270 7.56 -20.94 6.17
CA LEU A 270 7.27 -19.61 5.65
C LEU A 270 7.60 -19.54 4.16
N GLY A 271 6.82 -18.79 3.38
CA GLY A 271 7.10 -18.58 1.97
C GLY A 271 5.87 -18.27 1.12
N GLY A 272 6.09 -18.19 -0.19
CA GLY A 272 5.06 -17.87 -1.17
C GLY A 272 5.07 -16.40 -1.61
N PRO A 273 4.23 -16.07 -2.61
CA PRO A 273 4.41 -14.89 -3.44
C PRO A 273 4.11 -13.57 -2.73
N SER A 274 4.72 -12.49 -3.21
CA SER A 274 4.17 -11.15 -3.01
C SER A 274 2.85 -11.03 -3.79
N VAL A 275 1.84 -10.37 -3.20
CA VAL A 275 0.49 -10.28 -3.76
C VAL A 275 0.05 -8.83 -3.87
N LEU A 276 -0.47 -8.44 -5.03
CA LEU A 276 -1.13 -7.16 -5.27
C LEU A 276 -2.57 -7.41 -5.69
N ILE A 277 -3.51 -6.72 -5.06
CA ILE A 277 -4.93 -6.81 -5.38
C ILE A 277 -5.47 -5.43 -5.68
N ASP A 278 -6.10 -5.29 -6.85
CA ASP A 278 -6.72 -4.05 -7.25
C ASP A 278 -8.08 -3.82 -6.54
N PRO A 279 -8.60 -2.58 -6.56
CA PRO A 279 -9.91 -2.24 -5.98
C PRO A 279 -11.12 -3.04 -6.51
N PHE A 280 -10.97 -3.77 -7.62
CA PHE A 280 -12.00 -4.62 -8.21
C PHE A 280 -11.76 -6.12 -7.91
N GLY A 281 -10.74 -6.44 -7.11
CA GLY A 281 -10.41 -7.80 -6.67
C GLY A 281 -9.57 -8.61 -7.67
N LYS A 282 -8.97 -7.96 -8.68
CA LYS A 282 -8.00 -8.60 -9.58
C LYS A 282 -6.69 -8.81 -8.83
N VAL A 283 -6.26 -10.07 -8.77
CA VAL A 283 -5.04 -10.50 -8.09
C VAL A 283 -3.87 -10.56 -9.08
N GLN A 284 -2.72 -10.09 -8.63
CA GLN A 284 -1.41 -10.25 -9.27
C GLN A 284 -0.45 -10.82 -8.23
N MET A 285 0.43 -11.72 -8.63
CA MET A 285 1.38 -12.38 -7.74
C MET A 285 2.77 -12.40 -8.37
N SER A 286 3.80 -12.42 -7.53
CA SER A 286 5.19 -12.52 -7.96
C SER A 286 6.01 -13.26 -6.91
N ASP A 287 6.77 -14.24 -7.38
CA ASP A 287 7.75 -15.01 -6.59
C ASP A 287 9.14 -14.39 -6.62
N ASP A 288 9.34 -13.31 -7.39
CA ASP A 288 10.64 -12.65 -7.45
C ASP A 288 10.95 -11.98 -6.10
N PRO A 289 12.21 -12.04 -5.62
CA PRO A 289 12.62 -11.37 -4.39
C PRO A 289 12.40 -9.84 -4.40
N LEU A 290 12.31 -9.24 -5.59
CA LEU A 290 12.00 -7.82 -5.79
C LEU A 290 11.25 -7.61 -7.10
N THR A 291 10.03 -7.09 -7.00
CA THR A 291 9.18 -6.72 -8.14
C THR A 291 8.67 -5.30 -7.98
N VAL A 292 8.76 -4.49 -9.03
CA VAL A 292 8.15 -3.16 -9.09
C VAL A 292 6.86 -3.25 -9.87
N VAL A 293 5.75 -2.83 -9.26
CA VAL A 293 4.40 -2.85 -9.83
C VAL A 293 3.84 -1.44 -9.93
N SER A 294 3.02 -1.18 -10.94
CA SER A 294 2.36 0.11 -11.13
C SER A 294 0.91 0.05 -10.62
N LEU A 295 0.54 1.00 -9.77
CA LEU A 295 -0.81 1.13 -9.22
C LEU A 295 -1.44 2.40 -9.75
N GLU A 296 -2.67 2.32 -10.23
CA GLU A 296 -3.43 3.47 -10.73
C GLU A 296 -4.46 3.92 -9.69
N ARG A 297 -4.38 5.18 -9.28
CA ARG A 297 -5.32 5.82 -8.34
C ARG A 297 -6.71 5.93 -8.96
N GLN A 298 -6.80 6.01 -10.28
CA GLN A 298 -8.09 6.04 -10.98
C GLN A 298 -8.93 4.80 -10.66
N ARG A 299 -8.32 3.63 -10.48
CA ARG A 299 -9.05 2.40 -10.10
C ARG A 299 -9.72 2.51 -8.74
N VAL A 300 -9.11 3.22 -7.79
CA VAL A 300 -9.70 3.50 -6.47
C VAL A 300 -10.91 4.42 -6.63
N LEU A 301 -10.76 5.49 -7.42
CA LEU A 301 -11.84 6.44 -7.67
C LEU A 301 -13.03 5.78 -8.38
N ASP A 302 -12.76 4.90 -9.35
CA ASP A 302 -13.77 4.17 -10.09
C ASP A 302 -14.48 3.15 -9.20
N ALA A 303 -13.74 2.36 -8.42
CA ALA A 303 -14.31 1.38 -7.50
C ALA A 303 -15.26 2.03 -6.49
N ARG A 304 -14.87 3.18 -5.91
CA ARG A 304 -15.70 3.99 -4.99
C ARG A 304 -16.95 4.57 -5.63
N ARG A 305 -16.99 4.74 -6.96
CA ARG A 305 -18.15 5.22 -7.71
C ARG A 305 -19.04 4.09 -8.23
N SER A 306 -18.50 2.89 -8.36
CA SER A 306 -19.21 1.68 -8.79
C SER A 306 -19.81 0.91 -7.61
N TYR A 307 -20.62 -0.10 -7.89
CA TYR A 307 -21.08 -1.04 -6.86
C TYR A 307 -19.91 -1.93 -6.39
N PRO A 308 -19.75 -2.19 -5.08
CA PRO A 308 -20.56 -1.69 -3.96
C PRO A 308 -20.09 -0.34 -3.38
N GLY A 309 -19.00 0.24 -3.88
CA GLY A 309 -18.33 1.41 -3.29
C GLY A 309 -19.20 2.68 -3.13
N TYR A 310 -20.20 2.91 -4.00
CA TYR A 310 -21.09 4.07 -3.83
C TYR A 310 -22.11 3.91 -2.70
N LEU A 311 -22.29 2.70 -2.17
CA LEU A 311 -23.26 2.45 -1.10
C LEU A 311 -22.83 3.18 0.16
N ALA A 312 -23.76 3.95 0.73
CA ALA A 312 -23.52 4.60 2.02
C ALA A 312 -23.28 3.55 3.11
N ILE A 313 -22.26 3.78 3.94
CA ILE A 313 -21.97 2.94 5.11
C ILE A 313 -22.64 3.60 6.33
N PRO A 314 -23.68 3.00 6.93
CA PRO A 314 -24.33 3.52 8.14
C PRO A 314 -23.46 3.27 9.38
N SER A 315 -22.30 3.94 9.42
CA SER A 315 -21.25 3.71 10.43
C SER A 315 -21.70 3.98 11.86
N ASP A 316 -22.60 4.94 12.06
CA ASP A 316 -23.23 5.28 13.33
C ASP A 316 -24.12 4.14 13.84
N ALA A 317 -24.94 3.56 12.95
CA ALA A 317 -25.78 2.41 13.28
C ALA A 317 -24.94 1.22 13.73
N TYR A 318 -23.88 0.87 12.98
CA TYR A 318 -22.96 -0.20 13.36
C TYR A 318 -22.22 0.09 14.67
N ALA A 319 -21.76 1.32 14.87
CA ALA A 319 -21.06 1.72 16.09
C ALA A 319 -21.95 1.67 17.33
N ASN A 320 -23.23 2.03 17.21
CA ASN A 320 -24.20 1.92 18.30
C ASN A 320 -24.50 0.46 18.63
N LEU A 321 -24.78 -0.38 17.62
CA LEU A 321 -24.98 -1.82 17.82
C LEU A 321 -23.78 -2.49 18.49
N TRP A 322 -22.54 -2.10 18.14
CA TRP A 322 -21.34 -2.66 18.77
C TRP A 322 -21.23 -2.40 20.28
N LYS A 323 -21.85 -1.32 20.78
CA LYS A 323 -21.90 -0.99 22.21
C LYS A 323 -22.95 -1.81 22.96
N GLU A 324 -23.95 -2.32 22.26
CA GLU A 324 -25.06 -3.09 22.82
C GLU A 324 -24.76 -4.60 22.86
N ILE A 325 -23.83 -5.08 22.02
CA ILE A 325 -23.43 -6.48 22.00
C ILE A 325 -22.70 -6.83 23.32
N PRO A 326 -23.20 -7.80 24.11
CA PRO A 326 -22.53 -8.23 25.32
C PRO A 326 -21.18 -8.89 24.97
N PRO A 327 -20.19 -8.87 25.89
CA PRO A 327 -18.94 -9.58 25.70
C PRO A 327 -19.21 -11.05 25.34
N ARG A 328 -18.69 -11.50 24.21
CA ARG A 328 -18.89 -12.88 23.77
C ARG A 328 -18.17 -13.81 24.74
N GLN A 329 -18.87 -14.83 25.25
CA GLN A 329 -18.19 -15.99 25.85
C GLN A 329 -17.30 -16.65 24.79
N PRO A 330 -16.12 -17.18 25.15
CA PRO A 330 -15.30 -17.96 24.23
C PRO A 330 -16.17 -19.01 23.52
N TRP A 331 -15.88 -19.31 22.25
CA TRP A 331 -16.48 -20.47 21.62
C TRP A 331 -16.22 -21.69 22.51
N PRO A 332 -17.21 -22.57 22.74
CA PRO A 332 -17.02 -23.71 23.62
C PRO A 332 -15.79 -24.50 23.17
N GLU A 333 -14.86 -24.73 24.10
CA GLU A 333 -13.75 -25.65 23.86
C GLU A 333 -14.34 -27.01 23.46
N GLY A 334 -14.01 -27.49 22.26
CA GLY A 334 -14.49 -28.80 21.76
C GLY A 334 -15.37 -28.78 20.51
N ALA A 335 -15.61 -27.63 19.87
CA ALA A 335 -16.08 -27.63 18.48
C ALA A 335 -14.90 -27.97 17.55
N SER A 336 -14.58 -29.28 17.46
CA SER A 336 -13.70 -29.82 16.42
C SER A 336 -14.25 -29.42 15.05
N VAL A 337 -13.43 -28.72 14.26
CA VAL A 337 -13.62 -28.53 12.82
C VAL A 337 -12.80 -29.59 12.09
#